data_AF-A0A5A8CZU3-F1
#
_entry.id   AF-A0A5A8CZU3-F1
#
_cell.length_a   1.000
_cell.length_b   1.000
_cell.length_c   1.000
_cell.angle_alpha   90.00
_cell.angle_beta   90.00
_cell.angle_gamma   90.00
#
_symmetry.space_group_name_H-M   'P 1'
#
loop_
_entity.id
_entity.type
_entity.pdbx_description
1 polymer ?
#
loop_
_entity_poly.entity_id
_entity_poly.type
_entity_poly.pdbx_seq_one_letter_code
_entity_poly.pdbx_strand_id
1 'polypeptide(L)'
;MNSARFQVCRVCKENEGRYTCPRCNAVYCSVRCYQEHNSECFDAFARAHIADDEGDSGSGSAAASAAGPPALPPAHRRALAEDTVERLRDIAEAWGEGGATPGAADGREADTPLTALPVDARRSFLRDVAAGRGRGPL
;
A
#
# COMPACT_ATOMS: atom_id res chain seq x y z
N MET A 1 41.02 8.67 7.06
CA MET A 1 39.89 9.05 7.93
C MET A 1 38.94 9.91 7.11
N ASN A 2 37.80 9.38 6.68
CA ASN A 2 36.82 10.17 5.94
C ASN A 2 35.88 10.82 6.96
N SER A 3 36.20 12.04 7.39
CA SER A 3 35.32 12.85 8.21
C SER A 3 34.14 13.30 7.34
N ALA A 4 33.05 12.52 7.35
CA ALA A 4 31.80 12.93 6.72
C ALA A 4 31.34 14.24 7.39
N ARG A 5 31.31 15.32 6.60
CA ARG A 5 30.86 16.63 7.07
C ARG A 5 29.34 16.59 7.12
N PHE A 6 28.76 16.31 8.28
CA PHE A 6 27.32 16.39 8.47
C PHE A 6 26.86 17.84 8.26
N GLN A 7 26.00 18.06 7.26
CA GLN A 7 25.45 19.39 6.99
C GLN A 7 24.22 19.60 7.88
N VAL A 8 24.03 20.81 8.41
CA VAL A 8 22.86 21.15 9.24
C VAL A 8 21.60 21.22 8.37
N CYS A 9 20.46 20.77 8.90
CA CYS A 9 19.16 20.90 8.26
C CYS A 9 18.88 22.35 7.87
N ARG A 10 18.57 22.61 6.59
CA ARG A 10 18.29 23.96 6.07
C ARG A 10 16.95 24.53 6.53
N VAL A 11 16.07 23.66 7.01
CA VAL A 11 14.68 23.98 7.39
C VAL A 11 14.61 24.36 8.87
N CYS A 12 14.88 23.42 9.78
CA CYS A 12 14.84 23.68 11.21
C CYS A 12 16.15 24.25 11.79
N LYS A 13 17.28 24.10 11.09
CA LYS A 13 18.62 24.56 11.52
C LYS A 13 19.11 24.02 12.87
N GLU A 14 18.43 23.02 13.41
CA GLU A 14 18.68 22.50 14.76
C GLU A 14 19.32 21.11 14.74
N ASN A 15 18.91 20.28 13.78
CA ASN A 15 19.37 18.90 13.64
C ASN A 15 20.36 18.74 12.49
N GLU A 16 21.15 17.66 12.55
CA GLU A 16 21.93 17.18 11.42
C GLU A 16 21.01 16.76 10.26
N GLY A 17 21.42 17.15 9.05
CA GLY A 17 20.79 16.77 7.81
C GLY A 17 21.05 15.31 7.50
N ARG A 18 19.98 14.52 7.42
CA ARG A 18 20.04 13.09 7.09
C ARG A 18 19.79 12.83 5.60
N TYR A 19 19.03 13.71 4.95
CA TYR A 19 18.54 13.53 3.59
C TYR A 19 18.73 14.80 2.77
N THR A 20 18.66 14.66 1.44
CA THR A 20 18.80 15.76 0.48
C THR A 20 17.67 15.72 -0.54
N CYS A 21 17.01 16.86 -0.77
CA CYS A 21 15.94 16.96 -1.76
C CYS A 21 16.51 16.81 -3.18
N PRO A 22 16.00 15.90 -4.03
CA PRO A 22 16.54 15.65 -5.37
C PRO A 22 16.25 16.79 -6.37
N ARG A 23 15.33 17.70 -6.04
CA ARG A 23 14.98 18.82 -6.92
C ARG A 23 15.81 20.06 -6.68
N CYS A 24 16.03 20.42 -5.42
CA CYS A 24 16.65 21.69 -5.03
C CYS A 24 17.93 21.51 -4.19
N ASN A 25 18.36 20.27 -3.95
CA ASN A 25 19.50 19.92 -3.10
C ASN A 25 19.43 20.46 -1.66
N ALA A 26 18.23 20.80 -1.17
CA ALA A 26 18.06 21.20 0.21
C ALA A 26 18.27 20.03 1.17
N VAL A 27 19.15 20.21 2.15
CA VAL A 27 19.44 19.22 3.19
C VAL A 27 18.39 19.30 4.31
N TYR A 28 17.80 18.19 4.70
CA TYR A 28 16.74 18.11 5.73
C TYR A 28 16.92 16.92 6.68
N CYS A 29 16.35 17.01 7.88
CA CYS A 29 16.51 15.99 8.93
C CYS A 29 15.33 15.00 9.04
N SER A 30 14.12 15.40 8.64
CA SER A 30 12.90 14.61 8.84
C SER A 30 11.86 14.88 7.75
N VAL A 31 10.84 14.02 7.67
CA VAL A 31 9.71 14.17 6.73
C VAL A 31 8.96 15.49 6.96
N ARG A 32 8.86 15.97 8.21
CA ARG A 32 8.27 17.28 8.49
C ARG A 32 9.02 18.41 7.81
N CYS A 33 10.35 18.43 7.95
CA CYS A 33 11.19 19.41 7.25
C CYS A 33 11.12 19.24 5.72
N TYR A 34 10.93 18.02 5.22
CA TYR A 34 10.69 17.78 3.80
C TYR A 34 9.35 18.37 3.32
N GLN A 35 8.29 18.37 4.12
CA GLN A 35 7.02 18.99 3.71
C GLN A 35 7.06 20.52 3.79
N GLU A 36 7.83 21.08 4.73
CA GLU A 36 7.85 22.52 5.01
C GLU A 36 8.89 23.31 4.17
N HIS A 37 9.88 22.66 3.55
CA HIS A 37 10.99 23.37 2.89
C HIS A 37 10.61 24.14 1.61
N ASN A 38 9.75 23.56 0.76
CA ASN A 38 9.23 24.18 -0.46
C ASN A 38 8.01 23.38 -0.97
N SER A 39 6.85 24.02 -1.07
CA SER A 39 5.62 23.41 -1.59
C SER A 39 5.77 22.94 -3.04
N GLU A 40 6.52 23.66 -3.88
CA GLU A 40 6.73 23.24 -5.28
C GLU A 40 7.53 21.93 -5.39
N CYS A 41 8.47 21.70 -4.46
CA CYS A 41 9.25 20.46 -4.44
C CYS A 41 8.38 19.29 -3.96
N PHE A 42 7.54 19.52 -2.95
CA PHE A 42 6.61 18.52 -2.45
C PHE A 42 5.51 18.18 -3.47
N ASP A 43 4.88 19.18 -4.08
CA ASP A 43 3.81 19.00 -5.05
C ASP A 43 4.31 18.29 -6.31
N ALA A 44 5.51 18.65 -6.80
CA ALA A 44 6.08 17.98 -7.96
C ALA A 44 6.42 16.51 -7.68
N PHE A 45 6.92 16.21 -6.47
CA PHE A 45 7.15 14.84 -6.04
C PHE A 45 5.83 14.08 -5.96
N ALA A 46 4.82 14.62 -5.27
CA ALA A 46 3.51 14.00 -5.15
C ALA A 46 2.87 13.71 -6.51
N ARG A 47 2.91 14.68 -7.43
CA ARG A 47 2.38 14.49 -8.80
C ARG A 47 3.13 13.42 -9.59
N ALA A 48 4.46 13.38 -9.51
CA ALA A 48 5.25 12.36 -10.19
C ALA A 48 4.90 10.96 -9.65
N HIS A 49 4.85 10.81 -8.32
CA HIS A 49 4.59 9.52 -7.69
C HIS A 49 3.14 9.04 -7.80
N ILE A 50 2.16 9.95 -7.92
CA ILE A 50 0.76 9.58 -8.17
C ILE A 50 0.56 9.24 -9.65
N ALA A 51 1.17 10.00 -10.58
CA ALA A 51 1.05 9.74 -12.01
C ALA A 51 1.73 8.43 -12.45
N ASP A 52 2.83 8.03 -11.79
CA ASP A 52 3.46 6.72 -12.01
C ASP A 52 2.55 5.55 -11.60
N ASP A 53 1.68 5.72 -10.59
CA ASP A 53 0.72 4.69 -10.15
C ASP A 53 -0.45 4.54 -11.14
N GLU A 54 -0.87 5.65 -11.78
CA GLU A 54 -1.92 5.67 -12.81
C GLU A 54 -1.43 5.18 -14.19
N GLY A 55 -0.11 5.01 -14.37
CA GLY A 55 0.54 4.55 -15.60
C GLY A 55 0.73 3.03 -15.72
N ASP A 56 0.53 2.25 -14.65
CA ASP A 56 0.60 0.78 -14.67
C ASP A 56 -0.78 0.10 -14.71
N SER A 57 -1.87 0.88 -14.75
CA SER A 57 -3.21 0.36 -15.05
C SER A 57 -3.38 0.13 -16.57
N GLY A 58 -2.58 -0.79 -17.10
CA GLY A 58 -2.41 -0.98 -18.54
C GLY A 58 -1.86 -2.33 -18.99
N SER A 59 -2.00 -3.40 -18.20
CA SER A 59 -2.03 -4.77 -18.75
C SER A 59 -3.38 -5.41 -18.46
N GLY A 60 -4.38 -5.02 -19.24
CA GLY A 60 -5.56 -5.84 -19.42
C GLY A 60 -5.20 -7.12 -20.17
N SER A 61 -5.66 -8.27 -19.69
CA SER A 61 -5.92 -9.43 -20.54
C SER A 61 -7.10 -10.26 -20.02
N ALA A 62 -8.29 -9.91 -20.52
CA ALA A 62 -9.36 -10.85 -20.86
C ALA A 62 -10.10 -10.24 -22.06
N ALA A 63 -10.25 -10.85 -23.25
CA ALA A 63 -9.94 -12.18 -23.73
C ALA A 63 -9.84 -12.22 -25.28
N ALA A 64 -9.15 -13.25 -25.80
CA ALA A 64 -9.23 -13.83 -27.15
C ALA A 64 -8.70 -13.02 -28.37
N SER A 65 -7.40 -13.18 -28.62
CA SER A 65 -6.90 -13.57 -29.96
C SER A 65 -5.80 -14.60 -29.79
N ALA A 66 -5.83 -15.63 -30.62
CA ALA A 66 -5.16 -16.90 -30.41
C ALA A 66 -3.62 -16.79 -30.33
N ALA A 67 -3.08 -16.89 -29.13
CA ALA A 67 -1.77 -17.46 -28.81
C ALA A 67 -1.66 -17.52 -27.29
N GLY A 68 -1.54 -18.72 -26.72
CA GLY A 68 -1.24 -18.88 -25.29
C GLY A 68 0.12 -18.25 -24.93
N PRO A 69 0.45 -18.12 -23.63
CA PRO A 69 1.76 -17.63 -23.19
C PRO A 69 2.87 -18.42 -23.90
N PRO A 70 4.02 -17.79 -24.21
CA PRO A 70 5.13 -18.51 -24.83
C PRO A 70 5.42 -19.74 -23.97
N ALA A 71 5.28 -20.92 -24.56
CA ALA A 71 5.56 -22.16 -23.88
C ALA A 71 6.98 -22.05 -23.31
N LEU A 72 7.09 -22.12 -21.99
CA LEU A 72 8.37 -22.15 -21.30
C LEU A 72 9.22 -23.25 -21.97
N PRO A 73 10.47 -22.96 -22.36
CA PRO A 73 11.31 -23.97 -23.00
C PRO A 73 11.35 -25.23 -22.13
N PRO A 74 11.29 -26.44 -22.72
CA PRO A 74 11.10 -27.70 -22.00
C PRO A 74 12.16 -27.98 -20.93
N ALA A 75 13.31 -27.29 -21.00
CA ALA A 75 14.37 -27.32 -20.00
C ALA A 75 13.94 -26.79 -18.61
N HIS A 76 13.01 -25.83 -18.52
CA HIS A 76 12.57 -25.24 -17.25
C HIS A 76 11.27 -25.88 -16.71
N ARG A 77 10.71 -26.87 -17.41
CA ARG A 77 9.44 -27.52 -17.02
C ARG A 77 9.62 -28.69 -16.04
N ARG A 78 10.85 -29.01 -15.64
CA ARG A 78 11.15 -30.10 -14.70
C ARG A 78 12.18 -29.69 -13.66
N ALA A 79 11.75 -28.87 -12.70
CA ALA A 79 12.32 -28.81 -11.34
C ALA A 79 11.58 -27.77 -10.48
N LEU A 80 10.25 -27.69 -10.55
CA LEU A 80 9.52 -27.19 -9.39
C LEU A 80 9.45 -28.38 -8.45
N ALA A 81 10.50 -28.51 -7.64
CA ALA A 81 10.67 -29.58 -6.68
C ALA A 81 9.42 -29.67 -5.81
N GLU A 82 9.08 -30.89 -5.38
CA GLU A 82 7.99 -31.14 -4.43
C GLU A 82 8.10 -30.21 -3.20
N ASP A 83 9.33 -29.79 -2.84
CA ASP A 83 9.67 -28.74 -1.88
C ASP A 83 8.94 -27.40 -2.06
N THR A 84 8.74 -26.91 -3.30
CA THR A 84 8.05 -25.63 -3.53
C THR A 84 6.55 -25.76 -3.27
N VAL A 85 5.96 -26.90 -3.63
CA VAL A 85 4.53 -27.16 -3.39
C VAL A 85 4.29 -27.38 -1.90
N GLU A 86 5.17 -28.14 -1.24
CA GLU A 86 5.13 -28.36 0.21
C GLU A 86 5.25 -27.02 0.96
N ARG A 87 6.26 -26.20 0.62
CA ARG A 87 6.43 -24.88 1.25
C ARG A 87 5.27 -23.93 1.02
N LEU A 88 4.62 -23.98 -0.14
CA LEU A 88 3.42 -23.17 -0.39
C LEU A 88 2.22 -23.66 0.44
N ARG A 89 2.11 -24.97 0.69
CA ARG A 89 1.10 -25.54 1.61
C ARG A 89 1.39 -25.14 3.05
N ASP A 90 2.64 -25.26 3.50
CA ASP A 90 3.05 -24.83 4.85
C ASP A 90 2.76 -23.34 5.08
N ILE A 91 2.99 -22.50 4.07
CA ILE A 91 2.63 -21.07 4.11
C ILE A 91 1.10 -20.92 4.16
N ALA A 92 0.33 -21.62 3.34
CA ALA A 92 -1.13 -21.53 3.38
C ALA A 92 -1.71 -22.01 4.74
N GLU A 93 -1.13 -23.05 5.34
CA GLU A 93 -1.54 -23.62 6.62
C GLU A 93 -1.08 -22.76 7.81
N ALA A 94 0.11 -22.15 7.72
CA ALA A 94 0.60 -21.19 8.71
C ALA A 94 -0.26 -19.91 8.75
N TRP A 95 -0.89 -19.57 7.63
CA TRP A 95 -1.86 -18.47 7.50
C TRP A 95 -3.28 -19.00 7.75
N GLY A 96 -3.45 -19.79 8.80
CA GLY A 96 -4.63 -20.59 9.12
C GLY A 96 -5.98 -19.91 8.82
N GLU A 97 -6.81 -20.64 8.08
CA GLU A 97 -8.27 -20.64 8.15
C GLU A 97 -8.96 -19.26 8.18
N GLY A 98 -9.05 -18.65 7.00
CA GLY A 98 -10.05 -17.62 6.68
C GLY A 98 -10.98 -18.07 5.55
N GLY A 99 -11.39 -19.34 5.56
CA GLY A 99 -12.37 -19.85 4.61
C GLY A 99 -13.69 -19.09 4.74
N ALA A 100 -14.10 -18.42 3.68
CA ALA A 100 -15.40 -17.76 3.59
C ALA A 100 -16.52 -18.80 3.73
N THR A 101 -17.09 -18.92 4.92
CA THR A 101 -18.43 -19.48 5.12
C THR A 101 -19.44 -18.34 5.01
N PRO A 102 -20.51 -18.47 4.21
CA PRO A 102 -21.59 -17.51 4.27
C PRO A 102 -22.51 -17.92 5.43
N GLY A 103 -22.44 -17.20 6.54
CA GLY A 103 -23.49 -17.25 7.55
C GLY A 103 -23.03 -17.09 8.99
N ALA A 104 -23.78 -16.25 9.70
CA ALA A 104 -23.84 -16.09 11.14
C ALA A 104 -22.71 -15.27 11.80
N ALA A 105 -22.99 -13.97 11.89
CA ALA A 105 -22.81 -13.11 13.06
C ALA A 105 -21.91 -13.65 14.18
N ASP A 106 -20.65 -13.21 14.21
CA ASP A 106 -19.90 -13.06 15.45
C ASP A 106 -19.13 -11.73 15.39
N GLY A 107 -19.31 -10.92 16.43
CA GLY A 107 -18.89 -9.53 16.52
C GLY A 107 -17.37 -9.33 16.56
N ARG A 108 -16.69 -9.57 15.44
CA ARG A 108 -15.37 -9.02 15.16
C ARG A 108 -15.52 -7.83 14.24
N GLU A 109 -15.10 -6.66 14.71
CA GLU A 109 -15.01 -5.44 13.91
C GLU A 109 -13.98 -5.61 12.80
N ALA A 110 -14.43 -6.15 11.67
CA ALA A 110 -13.75 -5.91 10.42
C ALA A 110 -14.01 -4.45 10.04
N ASP A 111 -12.95 -3.70 9.69
CA ASP A 111 -12.99 -2.41 8.99
C ASP A 111 -13.68 -2.54 7.62
N THR A 112 -14.96 -2.91 7.64
CA THR A 112 -15.80 -3.01 6.46
C THR A 112 -16.07 -1.56 6.06
N PRO A 113 -15.58 -1.11 4.90
CA PRO A 113 -15.77 0.27 4.51
C PRO A 113 -17.27 0.55 4.44
N LEU A 114 -17.67 1.78 4.79
CA LEU A 114 -19.09 2.18 4.80
C LEU A 114 -19.80 1.87 3.46
N THR A 115 -19.02 1.84 2.37
CA THR A 115 -19.43 1.51 1.00
C THR A 115 -19.75 0.03 0.74
N ALA A 116 -19.30 -0.89 1.59
CA ALA A 116 -19.58 -2.33 1.50
C ALA A 116 -20.84 -2.75 2.26
N LEU A 117 -21.39 -1.88 3.13
CA LEU A 117 -22.67 -2.11 3.80
C LEU A 117 -23.85 -1.98 2.81
N PRO A 118 -24.91 -2.80 2.97
CA PRO A 118 -26.18 -2.58 2.29
C PRO A 118 -26.69 -1.14 2.47
N VAL A 119 -27.37 -0.62 1.45
CA VAL A 119 -27.80 0.79 1.40
C VAL A 119 -28.62 1.18 2.63
N ASP A 120 -29.51 0.31 3.10
CA ASP A 120 -30.37 0.59 4.26
C ASP A 120 -29.59 0.57 5.58
N ALA A 121 -28.62 -0.34 5.73
CA ALA A 121 -27.74 -0.38 6.90
C ALA A 121 -26.86 0.89 6.96
N ARG A 122 -26.32 1.31 5.81
CA ARG A 122 -25.56 2.56 5.67
C ARG A 122 -26.39 3.78 6.08
N ARG A 123 -27.64 3.86 5.63
CA ARG A 123 -28.58 4.95 5.98
C ARG A 123 -28.93 4.97 7.47
N SER A 124 -29.14 3.80 8.08
CA SER A 124 -29.39 3.70 9.52
C SER A 124 -28.19 4.18 10.33
N PHE A 125 -26.99 3.71 9.98
CA PHE A 125 -25.74 4.11 10.64
C PHE A 125 -25.52 5.63 10.59
N LEU A 126 -25.66 6.25 9.41
CA LEU A 126 -25.52 7.70 9.26
C LEU A 126 -26.54 8.49 10.10
N ARG A 127 -27.76 7.98 10.26
CA ARG A 127 -28.79 8.60 11.11
C ARG A 127 -28.42 8.54 12.58
N ASP A 128 -27.84 7.45 13.04
CA ASP A 128 -27.44 7.29 14.44
C ASP A 128 -26.19 8.09 14.79
N VAL A 129 -25.22 8.19 13.86
CA VAL A 129 -24.08 9.11 14.00
C VAL A 129 -24.56 10.56 14.08
N ALA A 130 -25.47 10.98 13.18
CA ALA A 130 -26.05 12.32 13.21
C ALA A 130 -26.86 12.60 14.49
N ALA A 131 -27.44 11.57 15.10
CA ALA A 131 -28.17 11.66 16.36
C ALA A 131 -27.29 11.47 17.61
N GLY A 132 -25.96 11.32 17.45
CA GLY A 132 -25.02 11.12 18.56
C GLY A 132 -25.15 9.78 19.29
N ARG A 133 -25.78 8.77 18.66
CA ARG A 133 -26.05 7.45 19.24
C ARG A 133 -25.06 6.35 18.81
N GLY A 134 -24.02 6.70 18.05
CA GLY A 134 -23.00 5.74 17.64
C GLY A 134 -21.97 5.49 18.74
N ARG A 135 -21.86 4.25 19.23
CA ARG A 135 -20.60 3.79 19.85
C ARG A 135 -19.57 3.69 18.74
N GLY A 136 -18.46 4.42 18.86
CA GLY A 136 -17.29 4.17 18.02
C GLY A 136 -16.71 2.77 18.30
N PRO A 137 -15.90 2.22 17.37
CA PRO A 137 -15.21 0.95 17.60
C PRO A 137 -14.30 1.06 18.84
N LEU A 138 -14.22 0.00 19.64
CA LEU A 138 -13.38 -0.12 20.84
C LEU A 138 -12.28 -1.13 20.58
#